data_AF-A0A7C5FJI9-F1
#
_entry.id   AF-A0A7C5FJI9-F1
#
_cell.length_a   1.000
_cell.length_b   1.000
_cell.length_c   1.000
_cell.angle_alpha   90.00
_cell.angle_beta   90.00
_cell.angle_gamma   90.00
#
_symmetry.space_group_name_H-M   'P 1'
#
loop_
_entity.id
_entity.type
_entity.pdbx_description
1 polymer ?
#
loop_
_entity_poly.entity_id
_entity_poly.type
_entity_poly.pdbx_seq_one_letter_code
_entity_poly.pdbx_strand_id
1 'polypeptide(L)'
;MTNPKNNSKPGPKTKAGRRRSSINALKHGIYAKSPQALESIAAESSTTYEDILFSIRLYFQPRDPIEEELIKRISRCVWRLDVASSMEQRLMQRSPVAARPPRSVEKLMKYERLVDIHLHRAIAVLMRKRAAENK
;
A
#
# COMPACT_ATOMS: atom_id res chain seq x y z
N MET A 1 -2.70 20.16 -46.12
CA MET A 1 -3.07 20.40 -44.71
C MET A 1 -2.84 19.12 -43.92
N THR A 2 -1.88 19.12 -43.01
CA THR A 2 -1.52 18.00 -42.12
C THR A 2 -2.44 17.96 -40.91
N ASN A 3 -2.97 16.79 -40.55
CA ASN A 3 -3.54 16.55 -39.21
C ASN A 3 -2.82 15.34 -38.56
N PRO A 4 -2.13 15.50 -37.42
CA PRO A 4 -1.42 14.40 -36.78
C PRO A 4 -2.25 13.75 -35.64
N LYS A 5 -2.12 12.42 -35.57
CA LYS A 5 -2.08 11.58 -34.36
C LYS A 5 -3.39 11.40 -33.58
N ASN A 6 -4.01 10.23 -33.77
CA ASN A 6 -4.59 9.48 -32.66
C ASN A 6 -3.81 8.18 -32.46
N ASN A 7 -2.71 8.26 -31.69
CA ASN A 7 -1.86 7.11 -31.38
C ASN A 7 -2.40 6.39 -30.14
N SER A 8 -3.64 5.90 -30.20
CA SER A 8 -4.15 4.98 -29.20
C SER A 8 -3.58 3.61 -29.50
N LYS A 9 -2.47 3.25 -28.83
CA LYS A 9 -1.89 1.91 -28.95
C LYS A 9 -2.96 0.88 -28.53
N PRO A 10 -3.31 -0.09 -29.37
CA PRO A 10 -4.28 -1.09 -28.99
C PRO A 10 -3.77 -1.85 -27.76
N GLY A 11 -4.65 -1.99 -26.76
CA GLY A 11 -4.36 -2.75 -25.55
C GLY A 11 -3.85 -4.16 -25.87
N PRO A 12 -3.10 -4.79 -24.97
CA PRO A 12 -2.37 -6.01 -25.30
C PRO A 12 -3.32 -7.15 -25.69
N LYS A 13 -3.17 -7.63 -26.94
CA LYS A 13 -4.00 -8.70 -27.52
C LYS A 13 -3.58 -10.11 -27.07
N THR A 14 -2.35 -10.28 -26.56
CA THR A 14 -1.81 -11.58 -26.14
C THR A 14 -2.04 -11.86 -24.66
N LYS A 15 -2.12 -13.15 -24.26
CA LYS A 15 -2.20 -13.55 -22.83
C LYS A 15 -1.01 -13.01 -22.03
N ALA A 16 0.19 -13.06 -22.61
CA ALA A 16 1.40 -12.50 -22.00
C ALA A 16 1.33 -10.96 -21.86
N GLY A 17 0.80 -10.26 -22.86
CA GLY A 17 0.60 -8.81 -22.81
C GLY A 17 -0.45 -8.39 -21.78
N ARG A 18 -1.58 -9.10 -21.71
CA ARG A 18 -2.62 -8.87 -20.68
C ARG A 18 -2.06 -9.07 -19.28
N ARG A 19 -1.26 -10.12 -19.08
CA ARG A 19 -0.58 -10.40 -17.81
C ARG A 19 0.38 -9.27 -17.42
N ARG A 20 1.20 -8.76 -18.35
CA ARG A 20 2.08 -7.60 -18.10
C ARG A 20 1.29 -6.33 -17.79
N SER A 21 0.16 -6.11 -18.48
CA SER A 21 -0.71 -4.97 -18.25
C SER A 21 -1.36 -4.98 -16.86
N SER A 22 -1.89 -6.12 -16.43
CA SER A 22 -2.47 -6.30 -15.09
C SER A 22 -1.43 -6.07 -13.99
N ILE A 23 -0.23 -6.61 -14.19
CA ILE A 23 0.90 -6.43 -13.30
C ILE A 23 1.33 -4.95 -13.23
N ASN A 24 1.31 -4.22 -14.34
CA ASN A 24 1.65 -2.79 -14.34
C ASN A 24 0.54 -1.94 -13.72
N ALA A 25 -0.74 -2.25 -13.93
CA ALA A 25 -1.86 -1.56 -13.29
C ALA A 25 -1.79 -1.65 -11.76
N LEU A 26 -1.57 -2.86 -11.23
CA LEU A 26 -1.42 -3.10 -9.79
C LEU A 26 -0.19 -2.38 -9.20
N LYS A 27 0.95 -2.36 -9.91
CA LYS A 27 2.14 -1.60 -9.49
C LYS A 27 1.90 -0.10 -9.46
N HIS A 28 1.33 0.42 -10.55
CA HIS A 28 1.03 1.83 -10.62
C HIS A 28 0.07 2.23 -9.51
N GLY A 29 -0.80 1.35 -9.01
CA GLY A 29 -1.66 1.67 -7.88
C GLY A 29 -0.97 1.91 -6.54
N ILE A 30 0.02 1.09 -6.17
CA ILE A 30 0.81 1.30 -4.94
C ILE A 30 1.76 2.51 -5.06
N TYR A 31 2.37 2.71 -6.23
CA TYR A 31 3.32 3.81 -6.45
C TYR A 31 2.66 5.11 -6.88
N ALA A 32 1.39 5.06 -7.29
CA ALA A 32 0.63 6.27 -7.55
C ALA A 32 0.44 6.99 -6.22
N LYS A 33 0.69 8.29 -6.23
CA LYS A 33 0.30 9.18 -5.14
C LYS A 33 -1.23 9.33 -5.02
N SER A 34 -2.00 8.54 -5.76
CA SER A 34 -3.46 8.62 -5.88
C SER A 34 -4.10 7.58 -4.94
N PRO A 35 -4.92 8.02 -3.97
CA PRO A 35 -5.69 7.14 -3.08
C PRO A 35 -6.54 6.10 -3.84
N GLN A 36 -7.11 6.48 -4.98
CA GLN A 36 -7.99 5.63 -5.79
C GLN A 36 -7.31 4.35 -6.28
N ALA A 37 -6.00 4.43 -6.53
CA ALA A 37 -5.26 3.33 -7.12
C ALA A 37 -4.83 2.29 -6.06
N LEU A 38 -4.76 2.70 -4.79
CA LEU A 38 -4.58 1.81 -3.64
C LEU A 38 -5.91 1.16 -3.24
N GLU A 39 -7.01 1.89 -3.36
CA GLU A 39 -8.39 1.44 -3.12
C GLU A 39 -8.82 0.32 -4.08
N SER A 40 -8.46 0.44 -5.37
CA SER A 40 -8.69 -0.62 -6.37
C SER A 40 -7.93 -1.93 -6.07
N ILE A 41 -6.85 -1.87 -5.29
CA ILE A 41 -6.07 -3.04 -4.86
C ILE A 41 -6.62 -3.55 -3.51
N ALA A 42 -7.04 -2.63 -2.64
CA ALA A 42 -7.65 -2.93 -1.36
C ALA A 42 -9.05 -3.58 -1.48
N ALA A 43 -9.73 -3.43 -2.61
CA ALA A 43 -10.96 -4.19 -2.94
C ALA A 43 -10.76 -5.72 -2.89
N GLU A 44 -9.51 -6.18 -2.81
CA GLU A 44 -9.14 -7.59 -2.71
C GLU A 44 -8.58 -7.98 -1.33
N SER A 45 -8.36 -7.01 -0.43
CA SER A 45 -8.13 -7.26 1.00
C SER A 45 -9.48 -7.40 1.69
N SER A 46 -9.60 -8.39 2.57
CA SER A 46 -10.82 -8.60 3.36
C SER A 46 -11.07 -7.51 4.40
N THR A 47 -10.07 -6.67 4.67
CA THR A 47 -10.11 -5.71 5.77
C THR A 47 -9.98 -4.29 5.23
N THR A 48 -10.99 -3.46 5.52
CA THR A 48 -11.01 -2.06 5.08
C THR A 48 -10.09 -1.19 5.93
N TYR A 49 -9.74 -0.01 5.41
CA TYR A 49 -9.01 0.98 6.21
C TYR A 49 -9.82 1.40 7.44
N GLU A 50 -11.14 1.50 7.29
CA GLU A 50 -12.08 1.85 8.34
C GLU A 50 -12.09 0.81 9.47
N ASP A 51 -12.07 -0.47 9.14
CA ASP A 51 -11.98 -1.57 10.13
C ASP A 51 -10.66 -1.48 10.91
N ILE A 52 -9.54 -1.29 10.20
CA ILE A 52 -8.21 -1.14 10.82
C ILE A 52 -8.20 0.09 11.71
N LEU A 53 -8.73 1.22 11.24
CA LEU A 53 -8.79 2.46 12.00
C LEU A 53 -9.64 2.28 13.26
N PHE A 54 -10.80 1.64 13.13
CA PHE A 54 -11.69 1.35 14.26
C PHE A 54 -10.99 0.48 15.31
N SER A 55 -10.39 -0.65 14.91
CA SER A 55 -9.69 -1.55 15.83
C SER A 55 -8.50 -0.88 16.53
N ILE A 56 -7.68 -0.13 15.78
CA ILE A 56 -6.51 0.56 16.35
C ILE A 56 -6.96 1.68 17.29
N ARG A 57 -7.99 2.44 16.92
CA ARG A 57 -8.54 3.50 17.78
C ARG A 57 -9.12 2.94 19.07
N LEU A 58 -9.85 1.82 18.98
CA LEU A 58 -10.40 1.12 20.15
C LEU A 58 -9.29 0.62 21.09
N TYR A 59 -8.21 0.08 20.53
CA TYR A 59 -7.05 -0.38 21.31
C TYR A 59 -6.31 0.76 21.99
N PHE A 60 -5.99 1.82 21.25
CA PHE A 60 -5.15 2.89 21.78
C PHE A 60 -5.90 3.89 22.65
N GLN A 61 -7.20 4.12 22.40
CA GLN A 61 -8.01 5.13 23.09
C GLN A 61 -7.33 6.52 23.07
N PRO A 62 -7.30 7.22 21.92
CA PRO A 62 -6.60 8.49 21.80
C PRO A 62 -7.19 9.53 22.76
N ARG A 63 -6.32 10.20 23.51
CA ARG A 63 -6.69 11.18 24.56
C ARG A 63 -6.91 12.59 24.02
N ASP A 64 -6.32 12.91 22.88
CA ASP A 64 -6.32 14.25 22.31
C ASP A 64 -6.20 14.21 20.77
N PRO A 65 -6.38 15.35 20.08
CA PRO A 65 -6.30 15.42 18.62
C PRO A 65 -4.94 15.01 18.03
N ILE A 66 -3.85 15.15 18.77
CA ILE A 66 -2.50 14.75 18.32
C ILE A 66 -2.39 13.23 18.35
N GLU A 67 -2.86 12.58 19.42
CA GLU A 67 -2.95 11.12 19.46
C GLU A 67 -3.86 10.61 18.35
N GLU A 68 -5.01 11.24 18.11
CA GLU A 68 -5.94 10.87 17.04
C GLU A 68 -5.27 10.91 15.65
N GLU A 69 -4.46 11.94 15.35
CA GLU A 69 -3.68 12.00 14.10
C GLU A 69 -2.58 10.94 14.04
N LEU A 70 -1.90 10.65 15.16
CA LEU A 70 -0.91 9.57 15.24
C LEU A 70 -1.57 8.21 15.00
N ILE A 71 -2.75 7.97 15.57
CA ILE A 71 -3.54 6.76 15.32
C ILE A 71 -3.90 6.65 13.84
N LYS A 72 -4.42 7.70 13.21
CA LYS A 72 -4.70 7.69 11.75
C LYS A 72 -3.45 7.42 10.92
N ARG A 73 -2.27 7.88 11.34
CA ARG A 73 -0.99 7.56 10.67
C ARG A 73 -0.62 6.09 10.82
N ILE A 74 -0.74 5.55 12.04
CA ILE A 74 -0.51 4.13 12.34
C ILE A 74 -1.44 3.28 11.48
N SER A 75 -2.75 3.56 11.49
CA SER A 75 -3.76 2.82 10.71
C SER A 75 -3.48 2.86 9.22
N ARG A 76 -3.09 4.02 8.67
CA ARG A 76 -2.67 4.12 7.26
C ARG A 76 -1.45 3.27 6.95
N CYS A 77 -0.48 3.20 7.85
CA CYS A 77 0.71 2.37 7.63
C CYS A 77 0.35 0.88 7.70
N VAL A 78 -0.44 0.46 8.69
CA VAL A 78 -0.91 -0.93 8.83
C VAL A 78 -1.68 -1.37 7.60
N TRP A 79 -2.67 -0.58 7.15
CA TRP A 79 -3.42 -0.90 5.93
C TRP A 79 -2.53 -0.99 4.68
N ARG A 80 -1.55 -0.09 4.54
CA ARG A 80 -0.60 -0.13 3.41
C ARG A 80 0.31 -1.35 3.43
N LEU A 81 0.67 -1.86 4.61
CA LEU A 81 1.44 -3.10 4.77
C LEU A 81 0.57 -4.31 4.44
N ASP A 82 -0.69 -4.34 4.90
CA ASP A 82 -1.64 -5.42 4.57
C ASP A 82 -1.88 -5.54 3.05
N VAL A 83 -2.10 -4.40 2.38
CA VAL A 83 -2.22 -4.33 0.92
C VAL A 83 -0.94 -4.78 0.22
N ALA A 84 0.24 -4.40 0.74
CA ALA A 84 1.53 -4.82 0.17
C ALA A 84 1.73 -6.34 0.30
N SER A 85 1.42 -6.92 1.46
CA SER A 85 1.50 -8.36 1.73
C SER A 85 0.56 -9.16 0.83
N SER A 86 -0.69 -8.72 0.70
CA SER A 86 -1.69 -9.31 -0.23
C SER A 86 -1.18 -9.34 -1.68
N MET A 87 -0.48 -8.28 -2.10
CA MET A 87 0.14 -8.23 -3.42
C MET A 87 1.36 -9.12 -3.57
N GLU A 88 2.22 -9.20 -2.55
CA GLU A 88 3.37 -10.10 -2.55
C GLU A 88 2.91 -11.56 -2.71
N GLN A 89 1.91 -11.98 -1.94
CA GLN A 89 1.33 -13.32 -2.04
C GLN A 89 0.83 -13.63 -3.46
N ARG A 90 0.14 -12.68 -4.10
CA ARG A 90 -0.32 -12.82 -5.50
C ARG A 90 0.82 -12.93 -6.50
N LEU A 91 1.88 -12.15 -6.31
CA LEU A 91 3.06 -12.20 -7.17
C LEU A 91 3.78 -13.54 -7.03
N MET A 92 3.89 -14.06 -5.79
CA MET A 92 4.47 -15.37 -5.48
C MET A 92 3.64 -16.51 -6.08
N GLN A 93 2.32 -16.53 -5.86
CA GLN A 93 1.41 -17.55 -6.43
C GLN A 93 1.45 -17.59 -7.96
N ARG A 94 1.63 -16.43 -8.62
CA ARG A 94 1.68 -16.35 -10.08
C ARG A 94 3.03 -16.72 -10.68
N SER A 95 4.12 -16.70 -9.91
CA SER A 95 5.48 -16.91 -10.42
C SER A 95 6.32 -17.70 -9.41
N PRO A 96 6.11 -19.02 -9.29
CA PRO A 96 6.72 -19.84 -8.24
C PRO A 96 8.25 -19.99 -8.38
N VAL A 97 8.85 -19.68 -9.53
CA VAL A 97 10.27 -19.91 -9.79
C VAL A 97 10.87 -18.78 -10.62
N ALA A 98 11.50 -17.80 -9.95
CA ALA A 98 12.45 -16.90 -10.61
C ALA A 98 13.68 -16.75 -9.70
N ALA A 99 14.86 -17.11 -10.21
CA ALA A 99 16.14 -17.07 -9.47
C ALA A 99 16.56 -15.67 -9.00
N ARG A 100 15.88 -14.62 -9.48
CA ARG A 100 16.02 -13.24 -9.02
C ARG A 100 14.62 -12.64 -8.88
N PRO A 101 14.30 -11.98 -7.76
CA PRO A 101 13.02 -11.31 -7.62
C PRO A 101 12.88 -10.29 -8.76
N PRO A 102 11.74 -10.29 -9.48
CA PRO A 102 11.49 -9.28 -10.50
C PRO A 102 11.70 -7.88 -9.90
N ARG A 103 12.19 -6.90 -10.67
CA ARG A 103 12.33 -5.48 -10.23
C ARG A 103 11.10 -4.89 -9.54
N SER A 104 9.94 -5.51 -9.72
CA SER A 104 8.66 -5.14 -9.12
C SER A 104 8.53 -5.60 -7.66
N VAL A 105 9.05 -6.79 -7.34
CA VAL A 105 9.14 -7.32 -5.98
C VAL A 105 10.18 -6.52 -5.19
N GLU A 106 11.33 -6.21 -5.79
CA GLU A 106 12.36 -5.37 -5.14
C GLU A 106 11.82 -3.96 -4.80
N LYS A 107 11.04 -3.36 -5.71
CA LYS A 107 10.36 -2.10 -5.43
C LYS A 107 9.38 -2.27 -4.27
N LEU A 108 8.49 -3.27 -4.32
CA LEU A 108 7.50 -3.54 -3.26
C LEU A 108 8.16 -3.70 -1.88
N MET A 109 9.25 -4.46 -1.79
CA MET A 109 10.05 -4.62 -0.56
C MET A 109 10.60 -3.28 -0.04
N LYS A 110 11.08 -2.39 -0.92
CA LYS A 110 11.53 -1.04 -0.53
C LYS A 110 10.38 -0.20 0.00
N TYR A 111 9.22 -0.28 -0.64
CA TYR A 111 8.02 0.42 -0.20
C TYR A 111 7.55 -0.07 1.17
N GLU A 112 7.46 -1.39 1.35
CA GLU A 112 7.10 -2.03 2.62
C GLU A 112 8.03 -1.58 3.75
N ARG A 113 9.34 -1.64 3.51
CA ARG A 113 10.35 -1.14 4.46
C ARG A 113 10.14 0.31 4.86
N LEU A 114 9.83 1.18 3.90
CA LEU A 114 9.58 2.60 4.20
C LEU A 114 8.30 2.81 5.02
N VAL A 115 7.23 2.08 4.69
CA VAL A 115 5.97 2.13 5.45
C VAL A 115 6.17 1.59 6.86
N ASP A 116 6.92 0.51 7.01
CA ASP A 116 7.26 -0.09 8.31
C ASP A 116 8.08 0.85 9.19
N ILE A 117 9.07 1.54 8.62
CA ILE A 117 9.82 2.59 9.35
C ILE A 117 8.87 3.70 9.83
N HIS A 118 7.93 4.14 8.98
CA HIS A 118 6.95 5.15 9.37
C HIS A 118 6.00 4.67 10.47
N LEU A 119 5.57 3.40 10.41
CA LEU A 119 4.75 2.77 11.44
C LEU A 119 5.48 2.79 12.79
N HIS A 120 6.70 2.27 12.84
CA HIS A 120 7.52 2.24 14.05
C HIS A 120 7.76 3.64 14.61
N ARG A 121 8.05 4.62 13.75
CA ARG A 121 8.22 6.03 14.18
C ARG A 121 6.94 6.60 14.76
N ALA A 122 5.78 6.37 14.15
CA ALA A 122 4.50 6.88 14.62
C ALA A 122 4.14 6.29 16.00
N ILE A 123 4.32 4.98 16.19
CA ILE A 123 4.14 4.30 17.48
C ILE A 123 5.10 4.87 18.52
N ALA A 124 6.38 5.03 18.19
CA ALA A 124 7.38 5.56 19.11
C ALA A 124 7.10 7.02 19.52
N VAL A 125 6.55 7.85 18.62
CA VAL A 125 6.13 9.22 18.96
C VAL A 125 4.94 9.19 19.91
N LEU A 126 3.93 8.36 19.63
CA LEU A 126 2.77 8.18 20.51
C LEU A 126 3.20 7.76 21.92
N MET A 127 4.01 6.71 22.03
CA MET A 127 4.48 6.19 23.32
C MET A 127 5.31 7.22 24.10
N ARG A 128 6.16 7.98 23.43
CA ARG A 128 6.94 9.05 24.07
C ARG A 128 6.07 10.17 24.60
N LYS A 129 5.07 10.61 23.84
CA LYS A 129 4.10 11.62 24.30
C LYS A 129 3.37 11.14 25.56
N ARG A 130 2.84 9.90 25.53
CA ARG A 130 2.16 9.29 26.68
C ARG A 130 3.05 9.20 27.92
N ALA A 131 4.33 8.85 27.74
CA ALA A 131 5.29 8.76 28.83
C ALA A 131 5.67 10.14 29.42
N ALA A 132 5.65 11.19 28.60
CA ALA A 132 5.93 12.55 29.06
C ALA A 132 4.77 13.16 29.88
N GLU A 133 3.54 12.74 29.61
CA GLU A 133 2.33 13.23 30.32
C GLU A 133 2.01 12.47 31.60
N ASN A 134 2.57 11.26 31.76
CA ASN A 134 2.41 10.45 32.96
C ASN A 134 3.49 10.75 34.04
N LYS A 135 4.32 11.77 33.83
CA LYS A 135 5.34 12.26 34.76
C LYS A 135 4.91 13.58 35.36
#